data_AF-A0A4Y2TJG5-F1
#
_entry.id   AF-A0A4Y2TJG5-F1
#
_cell.length_a   1.000
_cell.length_b   1.000
_cell.length_c   1.000
_cell.angle_alpha   90.00
_cell.angle_beta   90.00
_cell.angle_gamma   90.00
#
_symmetry.space_group_name_H-M   'P 1'
#
loop_
_entity.id
_entity.type
_entity.pdbx_description
1 polymer ?
#
loop_
_entity_poly.entity_id
_entity_poly.type
_entity_poly.pdbx_seq_one_letter_code
_entity_poly.pdbx_strand_id
1 'polypeptide(L)'
;SKSETRGVDVCYLHAGTELNMMLRERKKADDASLDKADDDDTFKAHYILIFPYNASKETVCWIIDLLSRSQRDGGAELLVRVSHIENEGIIVEVGARHIRLLEAAEVLEITKEDKNGNIREFVFSNLDLFLKPGVTMDNLLSTSEKQRVIFEEIMGIRSMEKKKLIGYSDIILYPGQSI
;
A
#
# COMPACT_ATOMS: atom_id res chain seq x y z
N SER A 1 -0.38 -47.59 -30.16
CA SER A 1 -1.42 -46.60 -29.84
C SER A 1 -0.79 -45.62 -28.85
N LYS A 2 -0.56 -44.34 -29.17
CA LYS A 2 -1.54 -43.22 -29.15
C LYS A 2 -2.46 -43.34 -27.91
N SER A 3 -2.67 -42.37 -27.04
CA SER A 3 -2.24 -40.99 -26.80
C SER A 3 -3.29 -40.50 -25.78
N GLU A 4 -2.93 -39.87 -24.66
CA GLU A 4 -3.77 -38.84 -23.98
C GLU A 4 -3.15 -38.44 -22.63
N THR A 5 -2.11 -37.62 -22.71
CA THR A 5 -1.75 -36.68 -21.65
C THR A 5 -1.81 -35.31 -22.30
N ARG A 6 -2.96 -34.62 -22.17
CA ARG A 6 -3.12 -33.19 -22.46
C ARG A 6 -4.51 -32.77 -22.01
N GLY A 7 -4.60 -32.01 -20.93
CA GLY A 7 -5.90 -31.48 -20.53
C GLY A 7 -5.99 -30.70 -19.23
N VAL A 8 -4.91 -30.45 -18.49
CA VAL A 8 -5.00 -29.59 -17.30
C VAL A 8 -3.66 -28.89 -17.10
N ASP A 9 -3.36 -27.81 -17.83
CA ASP A 9 -2.21 -26.95 -17.45
C ASP A 9 -2.12 -25.57 -18.13
N VAL A 10 -3.12 -25.13 -18.91
CA VAL A 10 -2.98 -23.87 -19.70
C VAL A 10 -3.85 -22.72 -19.16
N CYS A 11 -4.85 -22.99 -18.31
CA CYS A 11 -5.74 -21.93 -17.81
C CYS A 11 -5.24 -21.24 -16.51
N TYR A 12 -4.40 -21.91 -15.70
CA TYR A 12 -4.05 -21.43 -14.35
C TYR A 12 -2.89 -20.41 -14.33
N LEU A 13 -1.98 -20.50 -15.30
CA LEU A 13 -0.98 -19.45 -15.55
C LEU A 13 -1.61 -18.15 -16.07
N HIS A 14 -2.83 -18.20 -16.64
CA HIS A 14 -3.51 -17.02 -17.17
C HIS A 14 -4.06 -16.11 -16.06
N ALA A 15 -4.64 -16.67 -14.99
CA ALA A 15 -5.31 -15.89 -13.94
C ALA A 15 -4.35 -15.02 -13.09
N GLY A 16 -3.18 -15.56 -12.74
CA GLY A 16 -2.12 -14.79 -12.07
C GLY A 16 -1.47 -13.76 -13.00
N THR A 17 -1.45 -14.05 -14.31
CA THR A 17 -0.99 -13.10 -15.33
C THR A 17 -2.01 -11.99 -15.56
N GLU A 18 -3.31 -12.28 -15.54
CA GLU A 18 -4.40 -11.31 -15.72
C GLU A 18 -4.42 -10.27 -14.60
N LEU A 19 -4.32 -10.68 -13.33
CA LEU A 19 -4.26 -9.71 -12.22
C LEU A 19 -3.02 -8.81 -12.33
N ASN A 20 -1.86 -9.41 -12.62
CA ASN A 20 -0.64 -8.67 -12.85
C ASN A 20 -0.72 -7.78 -14.11
N MET A 21 -1.44 -8.19 -15.14
CA MET A 21 -1.69 -7.43 -16.37
C MET A 21 -2.59 -6.23 -16.09
N MET A 22 -3.70 -6.43 -15.38
CA MET A 22 -4.62 -5.36 -14.97
C MET A 22 -3.91 -4.32 -14.08
N LEU A 23 -3.07 -4.76 -13.15
CA LEU A 23 -2.25 -3.87 -12.33
C LEU A 23 -1.20 -3.11 -13.16
N ARG A 24 -0.57 -3.77 -14.14
CA ARG A 24 0.39 -3.12 -15.06
C ARG A 24 -0.26 -2.11 -16.00
N GLU A 25 -1.47 -2.38 -16.48
CA GLU A 25 -2.22 -1.47 -17.35
C GLU A 25 -2.63 -0.20 -16.61
N ARG A 26 -3.07 -0.31 -15.35
CA ARG A 26 -3.34 0.87 -14.50
C ARG A 26 -2.06 1.66 -14.19
N LYS A 27 -0.97 0.98 -13.83
CA LYS A 27 0.31 1.64 -13.52
C LYS A 27 0.89 2.44 -14.69
N LYS A 28 0.70 1.98 -15.94
CA LYS A 28 1.14 2.71 -17.15
C LYS A 28 0.38 4.02 -17.38
N ALA A 29 -0.83 4.18 -16.84
CA ALA A 29 -1.61 5.40 -16.98
C ALA A 29 -1.09 6.54 -16.08
N ASP A 30 -0.46 6.20 -14.94
CA ASP A 30 -0.11 7.15 -13.89
C ASP A 30 1.39 7.58 -13.93
N ASP A 31 2.26 6.81 -14.58
CA ASP A 31 3.74 7.02 -14.62
C ASP A 31 4.21 8.15 -15.57
N ALA A 32 3.31 9.01 -16.07
CA ALA A 32 3.67 10.08 -17.02
C ALA A 32 4.35 11.31 -16.37
N SER A 33 4.52 11.35 -15.04
CA SER A 33 5.27 12.42 -14.38
C SER A 33 5.69 12.01 -12.98
N LEU A 34 6.99 11.72 -12.77
CA LEU A 34 7.73 11.93 -11.53
C LEU A 34 9.23 11.63 -11.79
N ASP A 35 10.07 12.62 -11.50
CA ASP A 35 11.51 12.61 -11.72
C ASP A 35 12.22 11.48 -10.96
N LYS A 36 13.22 10.89 -11.62
CA LYS A 36 14.08 9.84 -11.07
C LYS A 36 15.15 10.44 -10.16
N ALA A 37 14.92 10.46 -8.86
CA ALA A 37 15.97 10.58 -7.86
C ALA A 37 15.50 9.96 -6.53
N ASP A 38 15.68 8.64 -6.39
CA ASP A 38 15.91 7.93 -5.12
C ASP A 38 16.07 6.44 -5.45
N ASP A 39 17.31 6.05 -5.74
CA ASP A 39 17.70 4.72 -6.23
C ASP A 39 18.19 3.80 -5.08
N ASP A 40 17.54 3.82 -3.91
CA ASP A 40 17.69 2.76 -2.89
C ASP A 40 16.51 2.66 -1.89
N ASP A 41 15.26 2.81 -2.35
CA ASP A 41 14.09 2.49 -1.51
C ASP A 41 13.79 0.99 -1.64
N THR A 42 14.62 0.16 -0.99
CA THR A 42 14.37 -1.28 -0.91
C THR A 42 13.01 -1.51 -0.24
N PHE A 43 12.02 -1.91 -1.04
CA PHE A 43 10.66 -2.17 -0.57
C PHE A 43 10.66 -3.02 0.71
N LYS A 44 10.14 -2.44 1.79
CA LYS A 44 9.98 -3.11 3.08
C LYS A 44 8.51 -3.23 3.43
N ALA A 45 8.03 -4.47 3.49
CA ALA A 45 6.69 -4.77 3.98
C ALA A 45 6.60 -4.47 5.49
N HIS A 46 5.58 -3.73 5.88
CA HIS A 46 5.23 -3.46 7.28
C HIS A 46 3.89 -4.12 7.67
N TYR A 47 3.01 -4.33 6.68
CA TYR A 47 1.75 -5.05 6.81
C TYR A 47 1.58 -6.08 5.71
N ILE A 48 0.80 -7.11 6.03
CA ILE A 48 0.33 -8.13 5.09
C ILE A 48 -1.19 -8.15 5.18
N LEU A 49 -1.86 -7.92 4.04
CA LEU A 49 -3.30 -8.09 3.91
C LEU A 49 -3.55 -9.43 3.19
N ILE A 50 -4.42 -10.26 3.75
CA ILE A 50 -4.74 -11.59 3.22
C ILE A 50 -6.20 -11.57 2.78
N PHE A 51 -6.43 -11.75 1.48
CA PHE A 51 -7.76 -11.92 0.92
C PHE A 51 -8.04 -13.40 0.70
N PRO A 52 -9.22 -13.89 1.10
CA PRO A 52 -9.56 -15.30 0.91
C PRO A 52 -9.64 -15.63 -0.59
N TYR A 53 -9.42 -16.90 -0.95
CA TYR A 53 -9.39 -17.35 -2.35
C TYR A 53 -10.70 -17.09 -3.12
N ASN A 54 -11.82 -16.96 -2.41
CA ASN A 54 -13.13 -16.66 -2.98
C ASN A 54 -13.45 -15.16 -3.01
N ALA A 55 -12.49 -14.30 -2.63
CA ALA A 55 -12.66 -12.86 -2.73
C ALA A 55 -12.84 -12.47 -4.20
N SER A 56 -13.74 -11.53 -4.47
CA SER A 56 -13.89 -11.01 -5.83
C SER A 56 -12.60 -10.30 -6.25
N LYS A 57 -12.03 -10.76 -7.39
CA LYS A 57 -10.81 -10.18 -7.96
C LYS A 57 -10.97 -8.69 -8.23
N GLU A 58 -12.15 -8.26 -8.69
CA GLU A 58 -12.43 -6.85 -8.96
C GLU A 58 -12.34 -6.01 -7.69
N THR A 59 -12.85 -6.52 -6.56
CA THR A 59 -12.75 -5.87 -5.26
C THR A 59 -11.31 -5.79 -4.78
N VAL A 60 -10.55 -6.89 -4.91
CA VAL A 60 -9.14 -6.92 -4.49
C VAL A 60 -8.30 -5.95 -5.33
N CYS A 61 -8.48 -5.93 -6.65
CA CYS A 61 -7.87 -4.92 -7.54
C CYS A 61 -8.22 -3.50 -7.11
N TRP A 62 -9.49 -3.25 -6.78
CA TRP A 62 -9.95 -1.95 -6.37
C TRP A 62 -9.37 -1.51 -5.01
N ILE A 63 -9.21 -2.42 -4.05
CA ILE A 63 -8.54 -2.13 -2.78
C ILE A 63 -7.04 -1.85 -2.99
N ILE A 64 -6.35 -2.67 -3.78
CA ILE A 64 -4.93 -2.44 -4.13
C ILE A 64 -4.75 -1.07 -4.78
N ASP A 65 -5.66 -0.70 -5.67
CA ASP A 65 -5.68 0.61 -6.32
C ASP A 65 -5.85 1.73 -5.29
N LEU A 66 -6.80 1.63 -4.35
CA LEU A 66 -6.97 2.61 -3.28
C LEU A 66 -5.74 2.74 -2.39
N LEU A 67 -5.07 1.63 -2.07
CA LEU A 67 -3.86 1.64 -1.26
C LEU A 67 -2.72 2.42 -1.94
N SER A 68 -2.53 2.24 -3.25
CA SER A 68 -1.42 2.85 -3.99
C SER A 68 -1.72 4.22 -4.60
N ARG A 69 -2.99 4.55 -4.80
CA ARG A 69 -3.43 5.82 -5.38
C ARG A 69 -3.01 7.01 -4.49
N SER A 70 -2.79 8.17 -5.12
CA SER A 70 -2.43 9.42 -4.43
C SER A 70 -3.46 9.80 -3.36
N GLN A 71 -3.01 10.52 -2.32
CA GLN A 71 -3.93 11.05 -1.32
C GLN A 71 -4.93 12.07 -1.88
N ARG A 72 -4.54 12.82 -2.93
CA ARG A 72 -5.40 13.81 -3.59
C ARG A 72 -6.63 13.17 -4.24
N ASP A 73 -6.49 11.93 -4.68
CA ASP A 73 -7.55 11.15 -5.33
C ASP A 73 -8.25 10.18 -4.35
N GLY A 74 -8.06 10.39 -3.04
CA GLY A 74 -8.67 9.61 -1.97
C GLY A 74 -8.03 8.25 -1.69
N GLY A 75 -6.78 8.05 -2.14
CA GLY A 75 -5.97 6.87 -1.80
C GLY A 75 -5.04 7.10 -0.61
N ALA A 76 -4.16 6.14 -0.33
CA ALA A 76 -3.21 6.18 0.79
C ALA A 76 -1.75 6.42 0.37
N GLU A 77 -1.45 6.38 -0.93
CA GLU A 77 -0.12 6.55 -1.50
C GLU A 77 0.94 5.57 -0.91
N LEU A 78 0.50 4.33 -0.67
CA LEU A 78 1.32 3.26 -0.12
C LEU A 78 1.96 2.40 -1.21
N LEU A 79 3.10 1.80 -0.90
CA LEU A 79 3.74 0.82 -1.75
C LEU A 79 3.07 -0.53 -1.56
N VAL A 80 2.68 -1.16 -2.66
CA VAL A 80 2.00 -2.46 -2.63
C VAL A 80 2.74 -3.47 -3.49
N ARG A 81 2.94 -4.68 -2.95
CA ARG A 81 3.38 -5.84 -3.70
C ARG A 81 2.35 -6.96 -3.54
N VAL A 82 1.92 -7.51 -4.67
CA VAL A 82 0.95 -8.60 -4.68
C VAL A 82 1.68 -9.91 -4.91
N SER A 83 1.40 -10.90 -4.07
CA SER A 83 1.78 -12.28 -4.27
C SER A 83 0.52 -13.15 -4.22
N HIS A 84 0.60 -14.29 -4.88
CA HIS A 84 -0.50 -15.25 -4.95
C HIS A 84 0.02 -16.59 -4.45
N ILE A 85 -0.75 -17.23 -3.56
CA ILE A 85 -0.51 -18.61 -3.17
C ILE A 85 -1.70 -19.43 -3.69
N GLU A 86 -1.40 -20.47 -4.46
CA GLU A 86 -2.42 -21.38 -5.00
C GLU A 86 -3.31 -21.93 -3.88
N ASN A 87 -4.61 -21.84 -4.06
CA ASN A 87 -5.64 -22.31 -3.10
C ASN A 87 -5.66 -21.62 -1.72
N GLU A 88 -4.82 -20.62 -1.46
CA GLU A 88 -4.76 -19.93 -0.16
C GLU A 88 -5.22 -18.46 -0.22
N GLY A 89 -5.25 -17.86 -1.43
CA GLY A 89 -5.80 -16.54 -1.66
C GLY A 89 -4.78 -15.52 -2.17
N ILE A 90 -5.10 -14.24 -2.02
CA ILE A 90 -4.25 -13.13 -2.50
C ILE A 90 -3.58 -12.49 -1.29
N ILE A 91 -2.26 -12.45 -1.32
CA ILE A 91 -1.43 -11.81 -0.30
C ILE A 91 -0.96 -10.47 -0.83
N VAL A 92 -1.19 -9.42 -0.06
CA VAL A 92 -0.82 -8.06 -0.41
C VAL A 92 0.13 -7.54 0.66
N GLU A 93 1.40 -7.41 0.30
CA GLU A 93 2.41 -6.78 1.14
C GLU A 93 2.30 -5.26 0.99
N VAL A 94 2.25 -4.56 2.12
CA VAL A 94 2.08 -3.11 2.16
C VAL A 94 3.26 -2.48 2.88
N GLY A 95 3.86 -1.48 2.24
CA GLY A 95 4.91 -0.64 2.76
C GLY A 95 4.67 0.83 2.36
N ALA A 96 5.68 1.66 2.54
CA ALA A 96 5.61 3.07 2.15
C ALA A 96 7.02 3.59 1.88
N ARG A 97 7.11 4.65 1.07
CA ARG A 97 8.35 5.39 0.87
C ARG A 97 8.74 6.13 2.14
N HIS A 98 10.03 6.38 2.34
CA HIS A 98 10.52 7.12 3.50
C HIS A 98 9.86 8.50 3.66
N ILE A 99 9.76 9.28 2.58
CA ILE A 99 9.11 10.60 2.61
C ILE A 99 7.66 10.49 3.07
N ARG A 100 6.91 9.55 2.49
CA ARG A 100 5.49 9.32 2.84
C ARG A 100 5.31 8.96 4.32
N LEU A 101 6.19 8.13 4.87
CA LEU A 101 6.19 7.79 6.30
C LEU A 101 6.40 9.01 7.19
N LEU A 102 7.31 9.91 6.80
CA LEU A 102 7.61 11.11 7.57
C LEU A 102 6.46 12.14 7.49
N GLU A 103 5.89 12.37 6.32
CA GLU A 103 4.72 13.24 6.17
C GLU A 103 3.53 12.77 7.02
N ALA A 104 3.22 11.46 7.00
CA ALA A 104 2.15 10.93 7.83
C ALA A 104 2.50 10.92 9.33
N ALA A 105 3.77 10.80 9.70
CA ALA A 105 4.21 10.93 11.10
C ALA A 105 3.97 12.34 11.65
N GLU A 106 4.11 13.39 10.83
CA GLU A 106 3.76 14.76 11.20
C GLU A 106 2.25 14.90 11.43
N VAL A 107 1.42 14.35 10.54
CA VAL A 107 -0.05 14.36 10.69
C VAL A 107 -0.50 13.63 11.97
N LEU A 108 0.22 12.58 12.37
CA LEU A 108 -0.03 11.85 13.62
C LEU A 108 0.61 12.49 14.86
N GLU A 109 1.25 13.66 14.72
CA GLU A 109 1.86 14.41 15.82
C GLU A 109 2.88 13.56 16.63
N ILE A 110 3.63 12.68 15.95
CA ILE A 110 4.61 11.82 16.61
C ILE A 110 5.69 12.68 17.27
N THR A 111 5.92 12.49 18.57
CA THR A 111 6.96 13.24 19.29
C THR A 111 8.32 12.58 19.20
N LYS A 112 9.38 13.36 18.97
CA LYS A 112 10.77 12.93 18.91
C LYS A 112 11.66 13.81 19.78
N GLU A 113 12.77 13.24 20.21
CA GLU A 113 13.84 13.99 20.86
C GLU A 113 14.65 14.74 19.79
N ASP A 114 14.76 16.06 19.92
CA ASP A 114 15.60 16.90 19.07
C ASP A 114 17.10 16.73 19.40
N LYS A 115 17.98 17.30 18.58
CA LYS A 115 19.43 17.28 18.77
C LYS A 115 19.91 17.96 20.07
N ASN A 116 19.06 18.74 20.73
CA ASN A 116 19.33 19.39 22.00
C ASN A 116 18.77 18.59 23.20
N GLY A 117 18.16 17.43 22.96
CA GLY A 117 17.58 16.56 23.99
C GLY A 117 16.16 16.93 24.42
N ASN A 118 15.48 17.86 23.73
CA ASN A 118 14.09 18.19 24.06
C ASN A 118 13.11 17.29 23.28
N ILE A 119 12.04 16.85 23.94
CA ILE A 119 10.95 16.13 23.27
C ILE A 119 10.02 17.16 22.63
N ARG A 120 9.76 17.02 21.33
CA ARG A 120 8.88 17.90 20.53
C ARG A 120 8.13 17.10 19.47
N GLU A 121 7.02 17.62 18.99
CA GLU A 121 6.32 17.09 17.82
C GLU A 121 7.22 17.10 16.60
N PHE A 122 7.21 16.00 15.84
CA PHE A 122 7.94 15.88 14.59
C PHE A 122 7.27 16.73 13.52
N VAL A 123 8.07 17.56 12.86
CA VAL A 123 7.65 18.38 11.72
C VAL A 123 8.64 18.12 10.59
N PHE A 124 8.14 17.67 9.44
CA PHE A 124 8.97 17.26 8.31
C PHE A 124 9.84 18.41 7.78
N SER A 125 9.31 19.65 7.80
CA SER A 125 10.08 20.84 7.38
C SER A 125 11.31 21.13 8.26
N ASN A 126 11.33 20.60 9.49
CA ASN A 126 12.39 20.82 10.48
C ASN A 126 13.19 19.53 10.75
N LEU A 127 13.27 18.65 9.75
CA LEU A 127 13.93 17.34 9.85
C LEU A 127 15.36 17.44 10.41
N ASP A 128 16.10 18.49 10.09
CA ASP A 128 17.48 18.75 10.55
C ASP A 128 17.61 18.90 12.09
N LEU A 129 16.51 19.20 12.79
CA LEU A 129 16.49 19.24 14.25
C LEU A 129 16.51 17.84 14.87
N PHE A 130 16.07 16.82 14.14
CA PHE A 130 15.91 15.45 14.63
C PHE A 130 17.03 14.50 14.16
N LEU A 131 17.83 14.91 13.18
CA LEU A 131 18.98 14.15 12.68
C LEU A 131 20.23 14.34 13.57
N LYS A 132 20.25 13.66 14.72
CA LYS A 132 21.43 13.57 15.60
C LYS A 132 22.44 12.53 15.10
N PRO A 133 23.71 12.53 15.57
CA PRO A 133 24.69 11.54 15.14
C PRO A 133 24.18 10.10 15.32
N GLY A 134 24.18 9.32 14.23
CA GLY A 134 23.65 7.96 14.18
C GLY A 134 22.15 7.85 13.84
N VAL A 135 21.43 8.97 13.74
CA VAL A 135 20.03 9.02 13.29
C VAL A 135 19.98 9.54 11.85
N THR A 136 19.38 8.75 10.98
CA THR A 136 19.13 9.04 9.56
C THR A 136 17.63 9.11 9.30
N MET A 137 17.23 9.56 8.11
CA MET A 137 15.82 9.52 7.69
C MET A 137 15.23 8.11 7.80
N ASP A 138 16.03 7.08 7.54
CA ASP A 138 15.58 5.70 7.51
C ASP A 138 15.32 5.13 8.90
N ASN A 139 16.01 5.61 9.93
CA ASN A 139 15.91 5.08 11.29
C ASN A 139 15.28 6.07 12.29
N LEU A 140 14.94 7.29 11.85
CA LEU A 140 14.27 8.29 12.66
C LEU A 140 12.95 7.78 13.24
N LEU A 141 12.15 7.12 12.39
CA LEU A 141 10.97 6.39 12.82
C LEU A 141 11.36 4.94 13.18
N SER A 142 10.99 4.52 14.38
CA SER A 142 11.05 3.12 14.80
C SER A 142 10.10 2.26 13.96
N THR A 143 10.33 0.95 13.95
CA THR A 143 9.45 0.01 13.25
C THR A 143 7.99 0.14 13.69
N SER A 144 7.74 0.30 14.99
CA SER A 144 6.39 0.45 15.54
C SER A 144 5.71 1.73 15.09
N GLU A 145 6.45 2.84 14.99
CA GLU A 145 5.90 4.10 14.47
C GLU A 145 5.61 4.02 12.98
N LYS A 146 6.50 3.41 12.20
CA LYS A 146 6.24 3.15 10.76
C LYS A 146 4.99 2.29 10.58
N GLN A 147 4.83 1.26 11.40
CA GLN A 147 3.62 0.43 11.39
C GLN A 147 2.39 1.24 11.81
N ARG A 148 2.48 2.03 12.86
CA ARG A 148 1.37 2.91 13.31
C ARG A 148 0.92 3.86 12.21
N VAL A 149 1.88 4.51 11.54
CA VAL A 149 1.64 5.37 10.38
C VAL A 149 0.92 4.62 9.27
N ILE A 150 1.46 3.50 8.79
CA ILE A 150 0.86 2.72 7.70
C ILE A 150 -0.54 2.21 8.07
N PHE A 151 -0.75 1.80 9.32
CA PHE A 151 -2.05 1.37 9.80
C PHE A 151 -3.10 2.48 9.72
N GLU A 152 -2.77 3.67 10.21
CA GLU A 152 -3.69 4.82 10.16
C GLU A 152 -3.99 5.23 8.72
N GLU A 153 -3.04 5.11 7.80
CA GLU A 153 -3.27 5.34 6.38
C GLU A 153 -4.21 4.31 5.75
N ILE A 154 -4.01 3.02 6.03
CA ILE A 154 -4.90 1.95 5.56
C ILE A 154 -6.32 2.16 6.12
N MET A 155 -6.42 2.36 7.43
CA MET A 155 -7.68 2.56 8.14
C MET A 155 -8.30 3.94 7.86
N GLY A 156 -7.55 4.85 7.25
CA GLY A 156 -7.94 6.21 6.88
C GLY A 156 -8.64 6.30 5.53
N ILE A 157 -8.61 5.23 4.71
CA ILE A 157 -9.27 5.22 3.41
C ILE A 157 -10.79 5.28 3.62
N ARG A 158 -11.46 6.20 2.91
CA ARG A 158 -12.91 6.43 3.02
C ARG A 158 -13.58 6.31 1.66
N SER A 159 -14.82 5.83 1.65
CA SER A 159 -15.65 5.94 0.46
C SER A 159 -16.02 7.40 0.21
N MET A 160 -15.74 7.91 -0.98
CA MET A 160 -16.02 9.29 -1.37
C MET A 160 -17.50 9.52 -1.71
N GLU A 161 -18.19 8.47 -2.15
CA GLU A 161 -19.57 8.53 -2.61
C GLU A 161 -20.35 7.29 -2.15
N LYS A 162 -21.68 7.37 -2.27
CA LYS A 162 -22.55 6.22 -2.02
C LYS A 162 -22.52 5.30 -3.23
N LYS A 163 -22.01 4.08 -3.06
CA LYS A 163 -21.96 3.09 -4.14
C LYS A 163 -22.05 1.66 -3.62
N LYS A 164 -22.42 0.73 -4.49
CA LYS A 164 -22.24 -0.69 -4.21
C LYS A 164 -20.76 -1.04 -4.29
N LEU A 165 -20.31 -1.93 -3.42
CA LEU A 165 -18.96 -2.46 -3.50
C LEU A 165 -18.82 -3.26 -4.80
N ILE A 166 -17.82 -2.92 -5.61
CA ILE A 166 -17.52 -3.68 -6.82
C ILE A 166 -17.25 -5.14 -6.44
N GLY A 167 -17.81 -6.10 -7.18
CA GLY A 167 -17.77 -7.52 -6.83
C GLY A 167 -18.73 -8.01 -5.73
N TYR A 168 -19.41 -7.11 -5.00
CA TYR A 168 -20.34 -7.47 -3.92
C TYR A 168 -21.58 -6.56 -3.92
N SER A 169 -22.64 -6.99 -4.61
CA SER A 169 -23.87 -6.20 -4.80
C SER A 169 -24.63 -5.87 -3.51
N ASP A 170 -24.43 -6.69 -2.49
CA ASP A 170 -25.17 -6.65 -1.22
C ASP A 170 -24.51 -5.71 -0.22
N ILE A 171 -23.28 -5.27 -0.50
CA ILE A 171 -22.52 -4.32 0.31
C ILE A 171 -22.66 -2.94 -0.31
N ILE A 172 -23.20 -2.01 0.48
CA ILE A 172 -23.34 -0.59 0.09
C ILE A 172 -22.38 0.21 0.96
N LEU A 173 -21.48 0.94 0.32
CA LEU A 173 -20.61 1.92 0.95
C LEU A 173 -21.29 3.28 1.00
N TYR A 174 -21.16 3.96 2.12
CA TYR A 174 -21.65 5.33 2.32
C TYR A 174 -20.50 6.34 2.32
N PRO A 175 -20.75 7.61 1.91
CA PRO A 175 -19.74 8.66 1.97
C PRO A 175 -19.15 8.78 3.38
N GLY A 176 -17.82 8.83 3.49
CA GLY A 176 -17.10 8.90 4.77
C GLY A 176 -17.02 7.58 5.53
N GLN A 177 -17.54 6.47 4.99
CA GLN A 177 -17.37 5.15 5.61
C GLN A 177 -15.95 4.62 5.35
N SER A 178 -15.31 4.06 6.38
CA SER A 178 -14.07 3.30 6.20
C SER A 178 -14.29 2.13 5.27
N ILE A 179 -13.35 1.95 4.35
CA ILE A 179 -13.32 0.81 3.42
C ILE A 179 -12.70 -0.39 4.14
#